data_AF-A0A315XQ77-F1
#
_entry.id   AF-A0A315XQ77-F1
#
_cell.length_a   1.000
_cell.length_b   1.000
_cell.length_c   1.000
_cell.angle_alpha   90.00
_cell.angle_beta   90.00
_cell.angle_gamma   90.00
#
_symmetry.space_group_name_H-M   'P 1'
#
loop_
_entity.id
_entity.type
_entity.pdbx_description
1 polymer ?
#
loop_
_entity_poly.entity_id
_entity_poly.type
_entity_poly.pdbx_seq_one_letter_code
_entity_poly.pdbx_strand_id
1 'polypeptide(L)'
;MKHELFEVGLYDYSDLDRRLNKPVKWTSDDLRQIAENYRGGIPLTSEHDKVYIGIGNNIVFEEDKGKLFIDLPDELDMKGKGLSPKVDVLLKDNGDSFGIDTMNLIDVGVTKNPRKITLLNSEITGQTGETGETGATGNPEPAPQPPTSENQDVNVATNLLLEKLQGKDAEIGKLQDEINSLKEESEKYEEIKKAIEENKEFIDNKEDILNELSELRKHENERKIKEYEAKYNFNYNENQQDKEIIDKLLSGDVDMELMEKLAERRIKIEAASDGSTPGGRNPQNSGDVIETGSTGSTGSEDGPSFTTREEYNKILKDMGFNRTRI
;
A
#
# COMPACT_ATOMS: atom_id res chain seq x y z
N MET A 1 -9.02 -15.59 3.69
CA MET A 1 -8.96 -16.77 4.60
C MET A 1 -8.45 -16.29 5.96
N LYS A 2 -8.94 -16.83 7.09
CA LYS A 2 -8.47 -16.42 8.43
C LYS A 2 -7.11 -17.05 8.75
N HIS A 3 -6.17 -16.24 9.21
CA HIS A 3 -4.83 -16.65 9.63
C HIS A 3 -4.60 -16.32 11.10
N GLU A 4 -3.93 -17.21 11.83
CA GLU A 4 -3.52 -16.96 13.21
C GLU A 4 -2.46 -15.86 13.24
N LEU A 5 -2.69 -14.86 14.09
CA LEU A 5 -1.79 -13.73 14.27
C LEU A 5 -0.99 -13.86 15.57
N PHE A 6 -1.67 -14.13 16.69
CA PHE A 6 -1.04 -14.24 18.00
C PHE A 6 -1.94 -14.96 19.03
N GLU A 7 -1.40 -15.42 20.16
CA GLU A 7 -2.16 -16.15 21.19
C GLU A 7 -1.77 -15.72 22.61
N VAL A 8 -2.72 -15.84 23.55
CA VAL A 8 -2.48 -15.57 24.97
C VAL A 8 -1.34 -16.43 25.50
N GLY A 9 -0.50 -15.88 26.39
CA GLY A 9 0.64 -16.62 26.90
C GLY A 9 1.70 -15.78 27.58
N LEU A 10 2.80 -16.45 27.94
CA LEU A 10 4.01 -15.85 28.48
C LEU A 10 5.12 -16.00 27.45
N TYR A 11 5.76 -14.89 27.10
CA TYR A 11 6.74 -14.84 26.02
C TYR A 11 8.02 -14.19 26.50
N ASP A 12 9.15 -14.83 26.16
CA ASP A 12 10.48 -14.30 26.40
C ASP A 12 10.89 -13.40 25.23
N TYR A 13 11.29 -12.18 25.56
CA TYR A 13 11.75 -11.15 24.63
C TYR A 13 13.14 -10.62 24.99
N SER A 14 13.87 -11.36 25.84
CA SER A 14 15.22 -10.99 26.30
C SER A 14 16.25 -10.90 25.16
N ASP A 15 15.96 -11.51 24.01
CA ASP A 15 16.77 -11.39 22.79
C ASP A 15 16.58 -10.05 22.06
N LEU A 16 15.48 -9.34 22.32
CA LEU A 16 15.17 -8.04 21.72
C LEU A 16 15.71 -6.86 22.54
N ASP A 17 15.54 -6.92 23.87
CA ASP A 17 16.03 -5.88 24.79
C ASP A 17 16.51 -6.53 26.09
N ARG A 18 17.74 -6.20 26.49
CA ARG A 18 18.37 -6.73 27.71
C ARG A 18 17.63 -6.33 28.99
N ARG A 19 16.80 -5.28 28.95
CA ARG A 19 15.93 -4.86 30.05
C ARG A 19 14.75 -5.80 30.25
N LEU A 20 14.37 -6.58 29.23
CA LEU A 20 13.30 -7.59 29.28
C LEU A 20 13.82 -8.91 29.86
N ASN A 21 14.26 -8.86 31.11
CA ASN A 21 14.86 -10.00 31.83
C ASN A 21 13.84 -10.98 32.42
N LYS A 22 12.55 -10.79 32.15
CA LYS A 22 11.42 -11.60 32.60
C LYS A 22 10.43 -11.74 31.45
N PRO A 23 9.59 -12.79 31.43
CA PRO A 23 8.61 -12.96 30.37
C PRO A 23 7.54 -11.85 30.41
N VAL A 24 7.04 -11.48 29.23
CA VAL A 24 5.87 -10.60 29.08
C VAL A 24 4.62 -11.48 28.99
N LYS A 25 3.61 -11.15 29.80
CA LYS A 25 2.33 -11.85 29.88
C LYS A 25 1.31 -11.15 29.00
N TRP A 26 0.72 -11.92 28.09
CA TRP A 26 -0.37 -11.52 27.20
C TRP A 26 -1.66 -12.22 27.64
N THR A 27 -2.68 -11.43 27.90
CA THR A 27 -3.99 -11.87 28.42
C THR A 27 -5.08 -11.76 27.36
N SER A 28 -6.23 -12.38 27.63
CA SER A 28 -7.39 -12.28 26.74
C SER A 28 -7.88 -10.84 26.57
N ASP A 29 -7.79 -10.03 27.63
CA ASP A 29 -8.21 -8.63 27.59
C ASP A 29 -7.30 -7.80 26.67
N ASP A 30 -5.99 -8.08 26.70
CA ASP A 30 -5.03 -7.45 25.78
C ASP A 30 -5.41 -7.79 24.32
N LEU A 31 -5.59 -9.07 24.00
CA LEU A 31 -5.91 -9.48 22.62
C LEU A 31 -7.27 -8.95 22.17
N ARG A 32 -8.25 -8.86 23.07
CA ARG A 32 -9.57 -8.25 22.79
C ARG A 32 -9.40 -6.77 22.45
N GLN A 33 -8.58 -6.03 23.20
CA GLN A 33 -8.30 -4.63 22.94
C GLN A 33 -7.64 -4.42 21.56
N ILE A 34 -6.75 -5.33 21.12
CA ILE A 34 -6.21 -5.29 19.74
C ILE A 34 -7.34 -5.44 18.71
N ALA A 35 -8.19 -6.45 18.88
CA ALA A 35 -9.30 -6.67 17.93
C ALA A 35 -10.26 -5.48 17.86
N GLU A 36 -10.48 -4.78 18.97
CA GLU A 36 -11.34 -3.59 19.02
C GLU A 36 -10.70 -2.36 18.38
N ASN A 37 -9.40 -2.14 18.60
CA ASN A 37 -8.70 -0.96 18.11
C ASN A 37 -8.40 -1.02 16.60
N TYR A 38 -8.24 -2.21 16.02
CA TYR A 38 -7.82 -2.38 14.61
C TYR A 38 -8.92 -2.96 13.70
N ARG A 39 -10.18 -2.61 13.96
CA ARG A 39 -11.31 -3.00 13.08
C ARG A 39 -11.18 -2.51 11.63
N GLY A 40 -10.46 -1.40 11.42
CA GLY A 40 -10.18 -0.84 10.08
C GLY A 40 -9.10 -1.57 9.29
N GLY A 41 -8.51 -2.62 9.85
CA GLY A 41 -7.39 -3.36 9.27
C GLY A 41 -6.03 -2.81 9.70
N ILE A 42 -4.98 -3.55 9.39
CA ILE A 42 -3.58 -3.25 9.71
C ILE A 42 -2.72 -3.39 8.44
N PRO A 43 -1.74 -2.52 8.20
CA PRO A 43 -0.82 -2.68 7.08
C PRO A 43 -0.03 -3.98 7.20
N LEU A 44 0.11 -4.66 6.06
CA LEU A 44 1.01 -5.79 5.87
C LEU A 44 2.27 -5.30 5.18
N THR A 45 3.42 -5.72 5.70
CA THR A 45 4.73 -5.33 5.18
C THR A 45 5.57 -6.55 4.83
N SER A 46 6.50 -6.40 3.88
CA SER A 46 7.51 -7.44 3.64
C SER A 46 8.56 -7.37 4.73
N GLU A 47 8.67 -8.40 5.58
CA GLU A 47 9.69 -8.50 6.64
C GLU A 47 9.80 -7.29 7.61
N HIS A 48 8.73 -6.50 7.79
CA HIS A 48 8.72 -5.22 8.54
C HIS A 48 9.54 -4.07 7.90
N ASP A 49 9.91 -4.20 6.63
CA ASP A 49 10.44 -3.09 5.85
C ASP A 49 9.32 -2.07 5.53
N LYS A 50 9.70 -0.87 5.09
CA LYS A 50 8.74 0.15 4.58
C LYS A 50 8.07 -0.25 3.25
N VAL A 51 8.10 -1.53 2.89
CA VAL A 51 7.50 -2.08 1.68
C VAL A 51 6.12 -2.62 2.03
N TYR A 52 5.11 -1.83 1.70
CA TYR A 52 3.70 -2.18 1.86
C TYR A 52 3.27 -3.23 0.82
N ILE A 53 2.62 -4.29 1.28
CA ILE A 53 2.19 -5.42 0.44
C ILE A 53 0.70 -5.74 0.56
N GLY A 54 -0.06 -4.99 1.37
CA GLY A 54 -1.51 -5.13 1.49
C GLY A 54 -2.04 -4.66 2.85
N ILE A 55 -3.34 -4.85 3.07
CA ILE A 55 -4.00 -4.64 4.37
C ILE A 55 -4.57 -5.98 4.83
N GLY A 56 -4.27 -6.35 6.07
CA GLY A 56 -4.96 -7.44 6.75
C GLY A 56 -6.18 -6.88 7.47
N ASN A 57 -7.34 -7.50 7.24
CA ASN A 57 -8.64 -7.02 7.71
C ASN A 57 -9.24 -7.97 8.76
N ASN A 58 -10.39 -7.59 9.32
CA ASN A 58 -11.19 -8.44 10.21
C ASN A 58 -10.35 -9.07 11.34
N ILE A 59 -9.58 -8.23 12.04
CA ILE A 59 -8.84 -8.69 13.22
C ILE A 59 -9.85 -9.07 14.30
N VAL A 60 -9.87 -10.34 14.68
CA VAL A 60 -10.86 -10.90 15.61
C VAL A 60 -10.17 -11.76 16.64
N PHE A 61 -10.52 -11.54 17.90
CA PHE A 61 -10.14 -12.42 19.00
C PHE A 61 -11.19 -13.52 19.17
N GLU A 62 -10.76 -14.78 19.07
CA GLU A 62 -11.59 -15.95 19.34
C GLU A 62 -11.29 -16.44 20.77
N GLU A 63 -12.16 -16.06 21.72
CA GLU A 63 -11.99 -16.26 23.16
C GLU A 63 -11.94 -17.75 23.57
N ASP A 64 -12.68 -18.60 22.87
CA ASP A 64 -12.66 -20.05 23.04
C ASP A 64 -11.30 -20.68 22.69
N LYS A 65 -10.53 -20.02 21.82
CA LYS A 65 -9.18 -20.44 21.42
C LYS A 65 -8.07 -19.68 22.13
N GLY A 66 -8.36 -18.53 22.71
CA GLY A 66 -7.36 -17.61 23.25
C GLY A 66 -6.42 -17.07 22.15
N LYS A 67 -6.92 -16.93 20.92
CA LYS A 67 -6.13 -16.58 19.73
C LYS A 67 -6.72 -15.39 18.98
N LEU A 68 -5.83 -14.55 18.46
CA LEU A 68 -6.12 -13.45 17.57
C LEU A 68 -5.93 -13.90 16.13
N PHE A 69 -6.91 -13.61 15.28
CA PHE A 69 -6.91 -13.95 13.86
C PHE A 69 -7.01 -12.69 12.99
N ILE A 70 -6.56 -12.80 11.75
CA ILE A 70 -6.63 -11.76 10.73
C ILE A 70 -6.97 -12.37 9.36
N ASP A 71 -7.76 -11.66 8.56
CA ASP A 71 -8.00 -11.99 7.17
C ASP A 71 -6.95 -11.34 6.27
N LEU A 72 -6.30 -12.16 5.44
CA LEU A 72 -5.31 -11.70 4.47
C LEU A 72 -5.94 -11.55 3.06
N PRO A 73 -5.40 -10.66 2.20
CA PRO A 73 -5.79 -10.57 0.79
C PRO A 73 -5.50 -11.89 0.06
N ASP A 74 -6.41 -12.32 -0.82
CA ASP A 74 -6.30 -13.60 -1.53
C ASP A 74 -5.09 -13.65 -2.50
N GLU A 75 -4.64 -12.51 -2.98
CA GLU A 75 -3.49 -12.36 -3.89
C GLU A 75 -2.13 -12.42 -3.17
N LEU A 76 -2.14 -12.41 -1.83
CA LEU A 76 -0.92 -12.38 -1.03
C LEU A 76 -0.21 -13.74 -1.02
N ASP A 77 1.01 -13.79 -1.56
CA ASP A 77 1.83 -15.00 -1.53
C ASP A 77 2.39 -15.29 -0.12
N MET A 78 1.73 -16.25 0.54
CA MET A 78 2.07 -16.77 1.86
C MET A 78 2.97 -18.03 1.81
N LYS A 79 3.40 -18.49 0.63
CA LYS A 79 4.12 -19.76 0.51
C LYS A 79 5.47 -19.72 1.24
N GLY A 80 5.58 -20.54 2.29
CA GLY A 80 6.79 -20.61 3.12
C GLY A 80 7.03 -19.35 3.97
N LYS A 81 5.99 -18.53 4.17
CA LYS A 81 6.01 -17.34 5.03
C LYS A 81 4.96 -17.48 6.13
N GLY A 82 5.15 -16.74 7.22
CA GLY A 82 4.17 -16.56 8.27
C GLY A 82 4.02 -15.08 8.64
N LEU A 83 3.12 -14.83 9.58
CA LEU A 83 2.83 -13.50 10.09
C LEU A 83 3.68 -13.20 11.32
N SER A 84 4.21 -11.99 11.36
CA SER A 84 4.97 -11.45 12.48
C SER A 84 4.33 -10.11 12.84
N PRO A 85 3.45 -10.03 13.84
CA PRO A 85 2.91 -8.75 14.28
C PRO A 85 3.99 -7.93 15.00
N LYS A 86 4.02 -6.62 14.75
CA LYS A 86 4.89 -5.68 15.44
C LYS A 86 4.05 -4.68 16.22
N VAL A 87 4.34 -4.58 17.51
CA VAL A 87 3.60 -3.77 18.46
C VAL A 87 4.55 -2.80 19.15
N ASP A 88 4.10 -1.57 19.31
CA ASP A 88 4.64 -0.65 20.30
C ASP A 88 3.94 -0.94 21.63
N VAL A 89 4.69 -1.08 22.72
CA VAL A 89 4.10 -1.45 24.02
C VAL A 89 4.73 -0.66 25.16
N LEU A 90 3.89 -0.21 26.09
CA LEU A 90 4.32 0.17 27.42
C LEU A 90 4.13 -1.02 28.36
N LEU A 91 5.20 -1.39 29.06
CA LEU A 91 5.19 -2.53 29.96
C LEU A 91 5.08 -2.07 31.41
N LYS A 92 4.43 -2.91 32.22
CA LYS A 92 4.27 -2.75 33.66
C LYS A 92 4.94 -3.91 34.37
N ASP A 93 5.84 -3.63 35.30
CA ASP A 93 6.43 -4.69 36.13
C ASP A 93 5.39 -5.21 37.14
N ASN A 94 5.04 -6.49 37.03
CA ASN A 94 4.11 -7.19 37.93
C ASN A 94 4.85 -8.14 38.90
N GLY A 95 6.16 -7.98 39.08
CA GLY A 95 6.99 -8.86 39.90
C GLY A 95 7.66 -9.94 39.07
N ASP A 96 6.97 -11.06 38.84
CA ASP A 96 7.55 -12.23 38.14
C ASP A 96 7.42 -12.15 36.61
N SER A 97 6.67 -11.18 36.09
CA SER A 97 6.45 -10.97 34.66
C SER A 97 6.17 -9.49 34.37
N PHE A 98 6.37 -9.09 33.12
CA PHE A 98 5.85 -7.82 32.62
C PHE A 98 4.42 -7.99 32.14
N GLY A 99 3.51 -7.13 32.56
CA GLY A 99 2.19 -6.96 31.94
C GLY A 99 2.22 -5.85 30.90
N ILE A 100 1.15 -5.77 30.13
CA ILE A 100 0.94 -4.71 29.14
C ILE A 100 0.10 -3.61 29.80
N ASP A 101 0.56 -2.37 29.68
CA ASP A 101 -0.17 -1.20 30.16
C ASP A 101 -0.86 -0.49 28.99
N THR A 102 -0.11 -0.19 27.94
CA THR A 102 -0.62 0.33 26.67
C THR A 102 0.03 -0.40 25.50
N MET A 103 -0.68 -0.44 24.36
CA MET A 103 -0.13 -1.02 23.15
C MET A 103 -0.71 -0.42 21.88
N ASN A 104 0.08 -0.46 20.82
CA ASN A 104 -0.28 -0.05 19.47
C ASN A 104 0.30 -1.05 18.46
N LEU A 105 -0.54 -1.81 17.76
CA LEU A 105 -0.13 -2.63 16.61
C LEU A 105 0.27 -1.70 15.46
N ILE A 106 1.53 -1.81 15.03
CA ILE A 106 2.12 -0.94 14.01
C ILE A 106 1.87 -1.53 12.62
N ASP A 107 2.30 -2.77 12.42
CA ASP A 107 2.16 -3.51 11.18
C ASP A 107 2.25 -5.03 11.43
N VAL A 108 2.01 -5.81 10.38
CA VAL A 108 2.25 -7.25 10.38
C VAL A 108 3.20 -7.60 9.24
N GLY A 109 4.40 -8.03 9.60
CA GLY A 109 5.41 -8.48 8.67
C GLY A 109 5.10 -9.87 8.14
N VAL A 110 5.09 -10.02 6.82
CA VAL A 110 5.00 -11.31 6.15
C VAL A 110 6.41 -11.78 5.83
N THR A 111 6.88 -12.80 6.55
CA THR A 111 8.30 -13.20 6.57
C THR A 111 8.48 -14.71 6.62
N LYS A 112 9.64 -15.20 6.17
CA LYS A 112 10.04 -16.61 6.28
C LYS A 112 10.34 -17.05 7.71
N ASN A 113 10.70 -16.10 8.58
CA ASN A 113 11.04 -16.36 9.98
C ASN A 113 10.09 -15.57 10.88
N PRO A 114 8.80 -15.95 10.94
CA PRO A 114 7.81 -15.21 11.72
C PRO A 114 8.13 -15.25 13.21
N ARG A 115 8.10 -14.09 13.86
CA ARG A 115 8.06 -14.01 15.32
C ARG A 115 6.61 -13.89 15.74
N LYS A 116 6.26 -14.51 16.87
CA LYS A 116 4.88 -14.43 17.37
C LYS A 116 4.46 -12.99 17.63
N ILE A 117 5.34 -12.15 18.19
CA ILE A 117 5.21 -10.70 18.30
C ILE A 117 6.63 -10.09 18.28
N THR A 118 6.77 -8.89 17.72
CA THR A 118 7.95 -8.03 17.85
C THR A 118 7.59 -6.80 18.67
N LEU A 119 8.30 -6.56 19.79
CA LEU A 119 8.08 -5.37 20.63
C LEU A 119 8.99 -4.22 20.18
N LEU A 120 8.42 -3.02 20.07
CA LEU A 120 9.13 -1.75 19.89
C LEU A 120 9.01 -0.91 21.16
N ASN A 121 10.04 -0.10 21.46
CA ASN A 121 10.06 0.93 22.52
C ASN A 121 9.42 0.49 23.86
N SER A 122 9.78 -0.71 24.33
CA SER A 122 9.25 -1.30 25.56
C SER A 122 9.76 -0.60 26.81
N GLU A 123 9.23 0.58 27.10
CA GLU A 123 9.45 1.27 28.36
C GLU A 123 8.81 0.49 29.51
N ILE A 124 9.53 0.37 30.62
CA ILE A 124 9.09 -0.39 31.79
C ILE A 124 8.75 0.62 32.89
N THR A 125 7.47 0.75 33.20
CA THR A 125 7.03 1.59 34.31
C THR A 125 7.36 0.91 35.65
N GLY A 126 8.07 1.63 36.54
CA GLY A 126 8.32 1.20 37.93
C GLY A 126 9.72 0.67 38.28
N GLN A 127 10.73 0.70 37.38
CA GLN A 127 12.11 0.33 37.76
C GLN A 127 12.81 1.43 38.56
N THR A 128 12.85 1.30 39.89
CA THR A 128 13.78 2.01 40.77
C THR A 128 14.97 1.13 41.15
N GLY A 129 16.15 1.45 40.59
CA GLY A 129 17.49 1.27 41.17
C GLY A 129 18.07 -0.15 41.28
N GLU A 130 19.26 -0.35 40.69
CA GLU A 130 20.38 -1.07 41.31
C GLU A 130 21.65 -1.02 40.43
N THR A 131 22.68 -0.30 40.89
CA THR A 131 24.07 -0.62 40.56
C THR A 131 24.91 -0.35 41.79
N GLY A 132 25.23 -1.41 42.53
CA GLY A 132 26.37 -1.43 43.44
C GLY A 132 27.52 -2.19 42.78
N GLU A 133 28.76 -1.79 43.06
CA GLU A 133 29.89 -2.73 43.16
C GLU A 133 31.07 -2.13 43.93
N THR A 134 31.74 -3.03 44.65
CA THR A 134 32.65 -2.87 45.80
C THR A 134 34.12 -3.13 45.46
N GLY A 135 35.05 -2.61 46.27
CA GLY A 135 36.41 -3.18 46.51
C GLY A 135 37.44 -2.12 46.95
N ALA A 136 38.50 -2.35 47.75
CA ALA A 136 38.96 -3.40 48.66
C ALA A 136 40.16 -2.88 49.50
N THR A 137 40.24 -3.26 50.79
CA THR A 137 41.42 -3.53 51.69
C THR A 137 42.59 -2.54 51.94
N GLY A 138 42.91 -2.29 53.24
CA GLY A 138 44.23 -1.88 53.78
C GLY A 138 44.23 -1.39 55.26
N ASN A 139 45.12 -1.92 56.12
CA ASN A 139 45.16 -1.87 57.62
C ASN A 139 46.10 -0.73 58.18
N PRO A 140 46.40 -0.59 59.51
CA PRO A 140 45.74 0.25 60.55
C PRO A 140 46.60 1.37 61.25
N GLU A 141 45.92 2.14 62.14
CA GLU A 141 46.37 3.03 63.26
C GLU A 141 46.91 4.46 62.97
N PRO A 142 46.83 5.43 63.93
CA PRO A 142 46.35 5.39 65.33
C PRO A 142 45.19 6.36 65.64
N ALA A 143 44.46 6.10 66.74
CA ALA A 143 43.37 6.94 67.22
C ALA A 143 43.86 8.27 67.84
N PRO A 144 43.21 9.41 67.52
CA PRO A 144 43.17 10.55 68.41
C PRO A 144 41.73 10.97 68.73
N GLN A 145 41.38 10.81 70.01
CA GLN A 145 40.35 11.48 70.82
C GLN A 145 38.88 11.54 70.33
N PRO A 146 37.90 11.26 71.21
CA PRO A 146 36.49 11.33 70.84
C PRO A 146 36.08 12.79 70.57
N PRO A 147 35.50 13.11 69.40
CA PRO A 147 34.83 14.37 69.21
C PRO A 147 33.56 14.37 70.05
N THR A 148 33.28 15.53 70.65
CA THR A 148 32.04 15.86 71.35
C THR A 148 30.81 15.42 70.55
N SER A 149 29.97 14.61 71.18
CA SER A 149 28.79 13.93 70.63
C SER A 149 27.60 14.85 70.28
N GLU A 150 27.80 16.16 70.22
CA GLU A 150 26.73 17.14 69.91
C GLU A 150 26.75 17.61 68.44
N ASN A 151 27.81 17.34 67.66
CA ASN A 151 27.95 17.80 66.26
C ASN A 151 27.72 16.72 65.18
N GLN A 152 27.64 15.44 65.54
CA GLN A 152 27.46 14.35 64.56
C GLN A 152 26.03 14.26 64.03
N ASP A 153 25.02 14.38 64.90
CA ASP A 153 23.61 14.27 64.50
C ASP A 153 23.16 15.42 63.59
N VAL A 154 23.69 16.63 63.81
CA VAL A 154 23.41 17.80 62.96
C VAL A 154 23.99 17.61 61.55
N ASN A 155 25.20 17.06 61.42
CA ASN A 155 25.81 16.76 60.12
C ASN A 155 25.08 15.63 59.37
N VAL A 156 24.59 14.60 60.08
CA VAL A 156 23.80 13.52 59.46
C VAL A 156 22.45 14.03 58.95
N ALA A 157 21.75 14.84 59.75
CA ALA A 157 20.49 15.45 59.34
C ALA A 157 20.65 16.41 58.15
N THR A 158 21.75 17.17 58.12
CA THR A 158 22.06 18.10 57.01
C THR A 158 22.38 17.34 55.72
N ASN A 159 23.15 16.26 55.79
CA ASN A 159 23.45 15.41 54.62
C ASN A 159 22.20 14.72 54.07
N LEU A 160 21.32 14.22 54.93
CA LEU A 160 20.05 13.61 54.51
C LEU A 160 19.11 14.61 53.81
N LEU A 161 19.09 15.87 54.26
CA LEU A 161 18.34 16.94 53.60
C LEU A 161 18.93 17.29 52.23
N LEU A 162 20.26 17.29 52.11
CA LEU A 162 20.95 17.56 50.84
C LEU A 162 20.69 16.45 49.82
N GLU A 163 20.73 15.19 50.24
CA GLU A 163 20.40 14.03 49.41
C GLU A 163 18.94 14.07 48.95
N LYS A 164 18.00 14.42 49.85
CA LYS A 164 16.59 14.63 49.49
C LYS A 164 16.39 15.77 48.50
N LEU A 165 17.13 16.88 48.64
CA LEU A 165 17.11 18.00 47.70
C LEU A 165 17.61 17.57 46.32
N GLN A 166 18.74 16.86 46.25
CA GLN A 166 19.28 16.33 45.01
C GLN A 166 18.32 15.33 44.33
N GLY A 167 17.68 14.46 45.12
CA GLY A 167 16.65 13.55 44.64
C GLY A 167 15.44 14.29 44.06
N LYS A 168 15.03 15.40 44.68
CA LYS A 168 13.95 16.25 44.19
C LYS A 168 14.34 17.03 42.92
N ASP A 169 15.57 17.52 42.82
CA ASP A 169 16.07 18.15 41.59
C ASP A 169 16.11 17.17 40.41
N ALA A 170 16.50 15.91 40.65
CA ALA A 170 16.46 14.87 39.63
C ALA A 170 15.02 14.53 39.18
N GLU A 171 14.06 14.53 40.11
CA GLU A 171 12.64 14.32 39.81
C GLU A 171 12.06 15.49 38.99
N ILE A 172 12.44 16.73 39.31
CA ILE A 172 12.08 17.92 38.53
C ILE A 172 12.60 17.82 37.10
N GLY A 173 13.84 17.34 36.91
CA GLY A 173 14.41 17.13 35.57
C GLY A 173 13.60 16.15 34.73
N LYS A 174 13.21 15.01 35.31
CA LYS A 174 12.37 14.01 34.61
C LYS A 174 11.00 14.57 34.21
N LEU A 175 10.36 15.32 35.09
CA LEU A 175 9.08 15.96 34.81
C LEU A 175 9.19 17.03 33.70
N GLN A 176 10.33 17.73 33.61
CA GLN A 176 10.58 18.67 32.51
C GLN A 176 10.75 17.97 31.17
N ASP A 177 11.44 16.83 31.13
CA ASP A 177 11.58 16.01 29.93
C ASP A 177 10.22 15.45 29.47
N GLU A 178 9.39 14.98 30.40
CA GLU A 178 8.03 14.51 30.11
C GLU A 178 7.13 15.64 29.57
N ILE A 179 7.21 16.84 30.15
CA ILE A 179 6.49 18.03 29.62
C ILE A 179 6.91 18.33 28.18
N ASN A 180 8.20 18.23 27.85
CA ASN A 180 8.69 18.49 26.50
C ASN A 180 8.18 17.42 25.52
N SER A 181 8.22 16.14 25.90
CA SER A 181 7.69 15.04 25.09
C SER A 181 6.20 15.20 24.81
N LEU A 182 5.40 15.51 25.84
CA LEU A 182 3.96 15.74 25.70
C LEU A 182 3.64 16.94 24.79
N LYS A 183 4.51 17.96 24.79
CA LYS A 183 4.35 19.11 23.90
C LYS A 183 4.60 18.72 22.44
N GLU A 184 5.63 17.93 22.15
CA GLU A 184 5.88 17.41 20.80
C GLU A 184 4.76 16.50 20.31
N GLU A 185 4.21 15.65 21.18
CA GLU A 185 3.03 14.83 20.87
C GLU A 185 1.79 15.67 20.58
N SER A 186 1.57 16.74 21.35
CA SER A 186 0.47 17.68 21.12
C SER A 186 0.59 18.39 19.77
N GLU A 187 1.80 18.70 19.31
CA GLU A 187 2.02 19.30 17.98
C GLU A 187 1.69 18.30 16.87
N LYS A 188 2.16 17.05 17.00
CA LYS A 188 1.80 15.95 16.06
C LYS A 188 0.29 15.71 16.01
N TYR A 189 -0.40 15.79 17.14
CA TYR A 189 -1.86 15.65 17.20
C TYR A 189 -2.57 16.72 16.35
N GLU A 190 -2.15 17.98 16.43
CA GLU A 190 -2.75 19.04 15.63
C GLU A 190 -2.44 18.89 14.13
N GLU A 191 -1.25 18.39 13.75
CA GLU A 191 -0.94 18.05 12.36
C GLU A 191 -1.85 16.93 11.82
N ILE A 192 -2.03 15.85 12.58
CA ILE A 192 -2.92 14.75 12.20
C ILE A 192 -4.36 15.24 12.07
N LYS A 193 -4.82 16.07 13.01
CA LYS A 193 -6.17 16.65 12.98
C LYS A 193 -6.38 17.55 11.75
N LYS A 194 -5.38 18.33 11.34
CA LYS A 194 -5.41 19.11 10.10
C LYS A 194 -5.49 18.21 8.87
N ALA A 195 -4.67 17.16 8.81
CA ALA A 195 -4.68 16.20 7.69
C ALA A 195 -6.01 15.44 7.57
N ILE A 196 -6.66 15.11 8.69
CA ILE A 196 -8.00 14.52 8.71
C ILE A 196 -9.01 15.48 8.09
N GLU A 197 -8.96 16.76 8.43
CA GLU A 197 -9.92 17.74 7.91
C GLU A 197 -9.75 17.98 6.40
N GLU A 198 -8.50 18.10 5.91
CA GLU A 198 -8.21 18.18 4.47
C GLU A 198 -8.72 16.95 3.71
N ASN A 199 -8.56 15.75 4.30
CA ASN A 199 -9.06 14.51 3.69
C ASN A 199 -10.59 14.44 3.67
N LYS A 200 -11.28 14.97 4.69
CA LYS A 200 -12.75 15.06 4.67
C LYS A 200 -13.23 15.98 3.56
N GLU A 201 -12.61 17.16 3.42
CA GLU A 201 -12.95 18.10 2.35
C GLU A 201 -12.75 17.45 0.96
N PHE A 202 -11.68 16.68 0.78
CA PHE A 202 -11.47 15.89 -0.44
C PHE A 202 -12.58 14.85 -0.67
N ILE A 203 -13.01 14.15 0.37
CA ILE A 203 -14.10 13.15 0.29
C ILE A 203 -15.44 13.81 -0.02
N ASP A 204 -15.73 14.98 0.57
CA ASP A 204 -16.97 15.72 0.31
C ASP A 204 -17.04 16.18 -1.15
N ASN A 205 -15.89 16.54 -1.74
CA ASN A 205 -15.76 16.90 -3.15
C ASN A 205 -15.71 15.69 -4.11
N LYS A 206 -15.73 14.45 -3.60
CA LYS A 206 -15.62 13.24 -4.43
C LYS A 206 -16.70 13.14 -5.49
N GLU A 207 -17.94 13.50 -5.14
CA GLU A 207 -19.07 13.39 -6.07
C GLU A 207 -18.92 14.38 -7.24
N ASP A 208 -18.45 15.59 -6.96
CA ASP A 208 -18.19 16.60 -7.99
C ASP A 208 -17.07 16.14 -8.94
N ILE A 209 -16.00 15.55 -8.41
CA ILE A 209 -14.91 14.98 -9.23
C ILE A 209 -15.42 13.82 -10.09
N LEU A 210 -16.27 12.94 -9.55
CA LEU A 210 -16.86 11.82 -10.30
C LEU A 210 -17.79 12.32 -11.41
N ASN A 211 -18.55 13.39 -11.15
CA ASN A 211 -19.40 14.04 -12.14
C ASN A 211 -18.55 14.66 -13.26
N GLU A 212 -17.52 15.43 -12.94
CA GLU A 212 -16.61 16.02 -13.93
C GLU A 212 -15.93 14.92 -14.79
N LEU A 213 -15.47 13.83 -14.17
CA LEU A 213 -14.86 12.70 -14.89
C LEU A 213 -15.87 11.97 -15.80
N SER A 214 -17.14 11.91 -15.39
CA SER A 214 -18.22 11.36 -16.23
C SER A 214 -18.47 12.24 -17.46
N GLU A 215 -18.54 13.55 -17.28
CA GLU A 215 -18.70 14.52 -18.37
C GLU A 215 -17.52 14.48 -19.35
N LEU A 216 -16.28 14.43 -18.84
CA LEU A 216 -15.08 14.29 -19.66
C LEU A 216 -15.10 12.99 -20.48
N ARG A 217 -15.49 11.86 -19.88
CA ARG A 217 -15.63 10.58 -20.60
C ARG A 217 -16.71 10.64 -21.68
N LYS A 218 -17.83 11.31 -21.41
CA LYS A 218 -18.90 11.51 -22.40
C LYS A 218 -18.39 12.35 -23.58
N HIS A 219 -17.73 13.47 -23.31
CA HIS A 219 -17.18 14.34 -24.36
C HIS A 219 -16.12 13.62 -25.20
N GLU A 220 -15.24 12.85 -24.56
CA GLU A 220 -14.22 12.08 -25.28
C GLU A 220 -14.83 10.95 -26.13
N ASN A 221 -15.87 10.28 -25.63
CA ASN A 221 -16.60 9.28 -26.41
C ASN A 221 -17.31 9.93 -27.61
N GLU A 222 -17.99 11.08 -27.43
CA GLU A 222 -18.60 11.84 -28.53
C GLU A 222 -17.57 12.25 -29.60
N ARG A 223 -16.35 12.63 -29.17
CA ARG A 223 -15.24 12.94 -30.08
C ARG A 223 -14.81 11.70 -30.88
N LYS A 224 -14.62 10.55 -30.22
CA LYS A 224 -14.21 9.29 -30.86
C LYS A 224 -15.30 8.73 -31.79
N ILE A 225 -16.57 8.85 -31.42
CA ILE A 225 -17.69 8.47 -32.29
C ILE A 225 -17.60 9.24 -33.61
N LYS A 226 -17.47 10.57 -33.56
CA LYS A 226 -17.32 11.41 -34.77
C LYS A 226 -16.08 11.04 -35.60
N GLU A 227 -14.99 10.69 -34.93
CA GLU A 227 -13.77 10.22 -35.59
C GLU A 227 -14.01 8.91 -36.35
N TYR A 228 -14.71 7.95 -35.75
CA TYR A 228 -15.06 6.68 -36.40
C TYR A 228 -16.10 6.84 -37.50
N GLU A 229 -17.11 7.69 -37.30
CA GLU A 229 -18.08 8.06 -38.32
C GLU A 229 -17.38 8.64 -39.57
N ALA A 230 -16.44 9.58 -39.38
CA ALA A 230 -15.68 10.17 -40.48
C ALA A 230 -14.72 9.15 -41.15
N LYS A 231 -14.03 8.34 -40.35
CA LYS A 231 -12.96 7.45 -40.85
C LYS A 231 -13.50 6.22 -41.59
N TYR A 232 -14.64 5.68 -41.17
CA TYR A 232 -15.19 4.43 -41.71
C TYR A 232 -16.58 4.61 -42.34
N ASN A 233 -17.04 5.86 -42.46
CA ASN A 233 -18.36 6.21 -42.97
C ASN A 233 -19.46 5.43 -42.21
N PHE A 234 -19.35 5.44 -40.89
CA PHE A 234 -20.35 4.88 -39.98
C PHE A 234 -21.40 5.93 -39.64
N ASN A 235 -22.57 5.47 -39.19
CA ASN A 235 -23.60 6.33 -38.64
C ASN A 235 -24.09 5.76 -37.30
N TYR A 236 -23.63 6.36 -36.21
CA TYR A 236 -23.87 5.86 -34.86
C TYR A 236 -25.33 5.94 -34.43
N ASN A 237 -26.06 6.95 -34.92
CA ASN A 237 -27.44 7.21 -34.49
C ASN A 237 -28.48 6.51 -35.36
N GLU A 238 -28.19 6.26 -36.64
CA GLU A 238 -29.19 5.75 -37.60
C GLU A 238 -29.00 4.29 -37.97
N ASN A 239 -27.80 3.71 -37.76
CA ASN A 239 -27.52 2.31 -38.09
C ASN A 239 -27.10 1.51 -36.84
N GLN A 240 -27.95 0.57 -36.44
CA GLN A 240 -27.73 -0.29 -35.28
C GLN A 240 -26.45 -1.15 -35.38
N GLN A 241 -26.08 -1.61 -36.58
CA GLN A 241 -24.86 -2.40 -36.77
C GLN A 241 -23.60 -1.53 -36.65
N ASP A 242 -23.64 -0.32 -37.20
CA ASP A 242 -22.55 0.63 -37.09
C ASP A 242 -22.39 1.11 -35.63
N LYS A 243 -23.50 1.28 -34.91
CA LYS A 243 -23.51 1.56 -33.47
C LYS A 243 -22.81 0.47 -32.67
N GLU A 244 -23.15 -0.80 -32.88
CA GLU A 244 -22.53 -1.92 -32.17
C GLU A 244 -21.02 -2.03 -32.46
N ILE A 245 -20.61 -1.73 -33.69
CA ILE A 245 -19.18 -1.68 -34.07
C ILE A 245 -18.46 -0.54 -33.34
N ILE A 246 -19.07 0.65 -33.30
CA ILE A 246 -18.50 1.81 -32.60
C ILE A 246 -18.45 1.55 -31.08
N ASP A 247 -19.47 0.94 -30.49
CA ASP A 247 -19.48 0.59 -29.06
C ASP A 247 -18.33 -0.36 -28.70
N LYS A 248 -18.06 -1.37 -29.54
CA LYS A 248 -16.88 -2.25 -29.40
C LYS A 248 -15.55 -1.50 -29.54
N LEU A 249 -15.47 -0.54 -30.46
CA LEU A 249 -14.28 0.30 -30.64
C LEU A 249 -14.06 1.26 -29.45
N LEU A 250 -15.12 1.71 -28.78
CA LEU A 250 -15.04 2.55 -27.59
C LEU A 250 -14.66 1.75 -26.34
N SER A 251 -15.17 0.51 -26.21
CA SER A 251 -14.85 -0.38 -25.10
C SER A 251 -13.47 -1.04 -25.21
N GLY A 252 -12.87 -1.02 -26.42
CA GLY A 252 -11.60 -1.68 -26.70
C GLY A 252 -11.73 -3.18 -26.97
N ASP A 253 -12.95 -3.71 -27.08
CA ASP A 253 -13.25 -5.11 -27.42
C ASP A 253 -13.13 -5.34 -28.94
N VAL A 254 -11.91 -5.18 -29.44
CA VAL A 254 -11.60 -5.27 -30.87
C VAL A 254 -10.91 -6.59 -31.18
N ASP A 255 -11.67 -7.51 -31.77
CA ASP A 255 -11.15 -8.78 -32.27
C ASP A 255 -10.60 -8.66 -33.70
N MET A 256 -9.92 -9.72 -34.15
CA MET A 256 -9.28 -9.75 -35.46
C MET A 256 -10.29 -9.65 -36.61
N GLU A 257 -11.48 -10.23 -36.44
CA GLU A 257 -12.56 -10.19 -37.43
C GLU A 257 -13.10 -8.76 -37.60
N LEU A 258 -13.27 -8.02 -36.52
CA LEU A 258 -13.67 -6.62 -36.56
C LEU A 258 -12.60 -5.75 -37.22
N MET A 259 -11.32 -6.00 -36.95
CA MET A 259 -10.22 -5.30 -37.62
C MET A 259 -10.22 -5.54 -39.14
N GLU A 260 -10.43 -6.78 -39.58
CA GLU A 260 -10.48 -7.14 -41.00
C GLU A 260 -11.66 -6.43 -41.69
N LYS A 261 -12.85 -6.46 -41.07
CA LYS A 261 -14.04 -5.75 -41.58
C LYS A 261 -13.84 -4.24 -41.70
N LEU A 262 -13.15 -3.62 -40.74
CA LEU A 262 -12.82 -2.19 -40.78
C LEU A 262 -11.83 -1.87 -41.90
N ALA A 263 -10.83 -2.72 -42.10
CA ALA A 263 -9.85 -2.57 -43.18
C ALA A 263 -10.51 -2.70 -44.56
N GLU A 264 -11.35 -3.72 -44.76
CA GLU A 264 -12.11 -3.90 -46.00
C GLU A 264 -13.02 -2.70 -46.29
N ARG A 265 -13.73 -2.20 -45.27
CA ARG A 265 -14.63 -1.04 -45.43
C ARG A 265 -13.85 0.20 -45.81
N ARG A 266 -12.66 0.41 -45.23
CA ARG A 266 -11.77 1.53 -45.57
C ARG A 266 -11.28 1.44 -47.02
N ILE A 267 -10.85 0.26 -47.47
CA ILE A 267 -10.43 0.05 -48.88
C ILE A 267 -11.58 0.34 -49.84
N LYS A 268 -12.81 -0.09 -49.52
CA LYS A 268 -14.00 0.20 -50.32
C LYS A 268 -14.31 1.70 -50.41
N ILE A 269 -14.12 2.45 -49.32
CA ILE A 269 -14.30 3.91 -49.30
C ILE A 269 -13.23 4.60 -50.15
N GLU A 270 -11.96 4.21 -49.98
CA GLU A 270 -10.83 4.78 -50.75
C GLU A 270 -11.00 4.50 -52.25
N ALA A 271 -11.37 3.28 -52.64
CA ALA A 271 -11.67 2.90 -54.03
C ALA A 271 -12.87 3.66 -54.63
N ALA A 272 -13.88 3.98 -53.83
CA ALA A 272 -15.02 4.79 -54.28
C ALA A 272 -14.66 6.28 -54.43
N SER A 273 -13.66 6.76 -53.70
CA SER A 273 -13.17 8.14 -53.79
C SER A 273 -12.19 8.39 -54.95
N ASP A 274 -11.42 7.36 -55.36
CA ASP A 274 -10.49 7.41 -56.51
C ASP A 274 -11.19 7.40 -57.89
N GLY A 275 -12.52 7.28 -57.93
CA GLY A 275 -13.34 7.46 -59.14
C GLY A 275 -13.42 8.90 -59.67
N SER A 276 -12.90 9.90 -58.94
CA SER A 276 -12.79 11.28 -59.44
C SER A 276 -11.45 11.50 -60.15
N THR A 277 -11.43 11.24 -61.45
CA THR A 277 -10.30 11.52 -62.35
C THR A 277 -9.93 13.02 -62.33
N PRO A 278 -8.68 13.41 -62.02
CA PRO A 278 -8.12 14.70 -62.43
C PRO A 278 -7.64 14.57 -63.87
N GLY A 279 -8.11 15.47 -64.74
CA GLY A 279 -8.05 15.31 -66.19
C GLY A 279 -6.66 15.14 -66.83
N GLY A 280 -6.66 14.39 -67.93
CA GLY A 280 -5.63 14.40 -68.97
C GLY A 280 -6.27 14.11 -70.33
N ARG A 281 -6.51 15.17 -71.11
CA ARG A 281 -6.88 15.08 -72.53
C ARG A 281 -5.72 14.49 -73.34
N ASN A 282 -6.00 13.55 -74.26
CA ASN A 282 -6.02 13.86 -75.70
C ASN A 282 -6.65 12.72 -76.52
N PRO A 283 -7.55 13.00 -77.49
CA PRO A 283 -8.07 12.03 -78.44
C PRO A 283 -7.24 12.05 -79.72
N GLN A 284 -6.76 10.89 -80.18
CA GLN A 284 -6.49 10.53 -81.58
C GLN A 284 -5.72 9.21 -81.60
N ASN A 285 -6.32 8.11 -82.04
CA ASN A 285 -6.25 7.69 -83.45
C ASN A 285 -6.63 6.19 -83.58
N SER A 286 -7.59 5.93 -84.47
CA SER A 286 -7.62 4.81 -85.41
C SER A 286 -7.63 3.34 -84.92
N GLY A 287 -8.76 2.67 -85.14
CA GLY A 287 -8.77 1.54 -86.08
C GLY A 287 -9.32 0.20 -85.59
N ASP A 288 -10.47 -0.20 -86.16
CA ASP A 288 -11.00 -1.55 -86.41
C ASP A 288 -11.16 -2.57 -85.26
N VAL A 289 -12.37 -2.99 -84.87
CA VAL A 289 -13.40 -3.83 -85.55
C VAL A 289 -13.10 -5.34 -85.41
N ILE A 290 -14.19 -6.10 -85.16
CA ILE A 290 -14.40 -7.56 -85.08
C ILE A 290 -14.37 -8.13 -83.65
N GLU A 291 -15.47 -8.51 -83.00
CA GLU A 291 -16.50 -9.57 -83.21
C GLU A 291 -16.26 -10.78 -82.27
N THR A 292 -17.27 -11.02 -81.43
CA THR A 292 -17.78 -12.29 -80.87
C THR A 292 -16.85 -13.51 -80.64
N GLY A 293 -16.93 -14.06 -79.41
CA GLY A 293 -16.97 -15.52 -79.23
C GLY A 293 -16.28 -16.14 -78.01
N SER A 294 -17.05 -16.94 -77.28
CA SER A 294 -16.66 -18.20 -76.61
C SER A 294 -16.02 -18.22 -75.21
N THR A 295 -16.88 -18.51 -74.23
CA THR A 295 -16.79 -19.63 -73.25
C THR A 295 -15.42 -20.11 -72.73
N GLY A 296 -15.26 -20.02 -71.40
CA GLY A 296 -14.83 -21.15 -70.58
C GLY A 296 -13.46 -21.06 -69.91
N SER A 297 -13.45 -21.34 -68.59
CA SER A 297 -12.42 -22.08 -67.83
C SER A 297 -11.82 -21.34 -66.62
N THR A 298 -12.25 -21.79 -65.44
CA THR A 298 -11.48 -22.05 -64.20
C THR A 298 -10.30 -21.14 -63.80
N GLY A 299 -10.47 -20.44 -62.68
CA GLY A 299 -9.45 -20.32 -61.62
C GLY A 299 -8.58 -19.06 -61.60
N SER A 300 -8.85 -18.14 -60.67
CA SER A 300 -7.95 -17.78 -59.55
C SER A 300 -8.66 -16.77 -58.64
N GLU A 301 -8.65 -17.04 -57.34
CA GLU A 301 -8.93 -16.05 -56.30
C GLU A 301 -7.77 -15.05 -56.26
N ASP A 302 -7.85 -13.95 -57.02
CA ASP A 302 -6.98 -12.79 -56.79
C ASP A 302 -7.59 -11.91 -55.69
N GLY A 303 -7.56 -12.45 -54.46
CA GLY A 303 -7.54 -11.60 -53.29
C GLY A 303 -6.15 -10.95 -53.16
N PRO A 304 -6.02 -9.72 -52.66
CA PRO A 304 -4.70 -9.16 -52.37
C PRO A 304 -4.05 -9.99 -51.26
N SER A 305 -3.13 -10.88 -51.63
CA SER A 305 -2.34 -11.65 -50.66
C SER A 305 -1.26 -10.76 -50.07
N PHE A 306 -1.23 -10.59 -48.75
CA PHE A 306 -0.12 -9.96 -48.03
C PHE A 306 1.16 -10.76 -48.27
N THR A 307 2.16 -10.16 -48.90
CA THR A 307 3.38 -10.91 -49.25
C THR A 307 4.53 -10.69 -48.29
N THR A 308 4.47 -9.72 -47.37
CA THR A 308 5.57 -9.50 -46.41
C THR A 308 5.15 -9.09 -45.01
N ARG A 309 5.89 -9.59 -44.02
CA ARG A 309 5.74 -9.26 -42.59
C ARG A 309 6.00 -7.77 -42.33
N GLU A 310 6.80 -7.12 -43.17
CA GLU A 310 7.07 -5.69 -43.10
C GLU A 310 5.84 -4.82 -43.40
N GLU A 311 5.02 -5.18 -44.41
CA GLU A 311 3.81 -4.41 -44.76
C GLU A 311 2.78 -4.42 -43.62
N TYR A 312 2.59 -5.57 -42.98
CA TYR A 312 1.73 -5.72 -41.81
C TYR A 312 2.20 -4.86 -40.62
N ASN A 313 3.51 -4.86 -40.32
CA ASN A 313 4.06 -4.08 -39.21
C ASN A 313 4.02 -2.57 -39.47
N LYS A 314 4.13 -2.15 -40.73
CA LYS A 314 4.04 -0.74 -41.13
C LYS A 314 2.64 -0.17 -40.89
N ILE A 315 1.60 -0.93 -41.26
CA ILE A 315 0.20 -0.54 -41.08
C ILE A 315 -0.16 -0.44 -39.58
N LEU A 316 0.29 -1.39 -38.75
CA LEU A 316 0.09 -1.34 -37.30
C LEU A 316 0.71 -0.08 -36.66
N LYS A 317 1.88 0.32 -37.14
CA LYS A 317 2.60 1.50 -36.66
C LYS A 317 1.90 2.79 -37.09
N ASP A 318 1.41 2.86 -38.33
CA ASP A 318 0.66 4.00 -38.86
C ASP A 318 -0.73 4.14 -38.19
N MET A 319 -1.27 3.06 -37.63
CA MET A 319 -2.48 3.06 -36.80
C MET A 319 -2.24 3.40 -35.31
N GLY A 320 -1.01 3.76 -34.92
CA GLY A 320 -0.69 4.21 -33.55
C GLY A 320 -0.56 3.08 -32.52
N PHE A 321 -0.59 1.82 -32.94
CA PHE A 321 -0.41 0.68 -32.05
C PHE A 321 1.08 0.34 -31.92
N ASN A 322 1.78 1.03 -31.03
CA ASN A 322 3.10 0.59 -30.59
C ASN A 322 2.93 -0.70 -29.77
N ARG A 323 3.41 -1.83 -30.31
CA ARG A 323 3.64 -3.04 -29.52
C ARG A 323 4.77 -2.77 -28.53
N THR A 324 4.44 -2.25 -27.35
CA THR A 324 5.26 -2.50 -26.17
C THR A 324 5.07 -3.98 -25.85
N ARG A 325 6.15 -4.76 -25.96
CA ARG A 325 6.17 -6.20 -25.69
C ARG A 325 5.48 -6.51 -24.35
N ILE A 326 4.45 -7.34 -24.40
CA ILE A 326 4.21 -8.44 -23.45
C ILE A 326 4.02 -9.68 -24.31
#